data_AF-A0A842L6J4-F1
#
_entry.id   AF-A0A842L6J4-F1
#
_cell.length_a   1.000
_cell.length_b   1.000
_cell.length_c   1.000
_cell.angle_alpha   90.00
_cell.angle_beta   90.00
_cell.angle_gamma   90.00
#
_symmetry.space_group_name_H-M   'P 1'
#
loop_
_entity.id
_entity.type
_entity.pdbx_description
1 polymer ?
#
loop_
_entity_poly.entity_id
_entity_poly.type
_entity_poly.pdbx_seq_one_letter_code
_entity_poly.pdbx_strand_id
1 'polypeptide(L)'
;DPNFSRAMIETRRAYRRGIEHPKLDKLMKILKKELKKEDIKRIIVFTQFRDTVEQIYKKCKEEKMKAAKFYGQGTRTGAKGLTQKEQKEIIKAFRIGKYSILVSTSVAEEGMDIPSVDLVILYEPVPSEIRMIQRRGRTGRKRMGRMMVMITEKTRDEAYYWSSIRKENKMKKHLQKAKNMEIEIKSRAIEHKKTPKSKYIVYADSREVNSRVLRELTRMDIKVIIKSMAVADYQISEEVAIERKTTNDFINSLIDKRLYKQARELVREFKKPIMILEGEDLYTTFINPNAIRGAIASIAVDFGIPIIPTRSPEDTAAMIKRIAVREQSKEKAEIQIRTEKKPLTLK
;
A
#
# COMPACT_ATOMS: atom_id res chain seq x y z
N ASP A 1 -2.78 -32.49 -4.32
CA ASP A 1 -1.39 -32.29 -4.75
C ASP A 1 -0.52 -33.42 -4.19
N PRO A 2 0.03 -34.31 -5.04
CA PRO A 2 0.89 -35.43 -4.61
C PRO A 2 2.11 -35.00 -3.80
N ASN A 3 2.67 -33.82 -4.08
CA ASN A 3 3.82 -33.27 -3.35
C ASN A 3 3.44 -32.86 -1.93
N PHE A 4 2.23 -32.33 -1.74
CA PHE A 4 1.71 -31.94 -0.43
C PHE A 4 1.52 -33.17 0.48
N SER A 5 0.91 -34.23 -0.04
CA SER A 5 0.70 -35.48 0.72
C SER A 5 2.03 -36.10 1.17
N ARG A 6 3.04 -36.12 0.29
CA ARG A 6 4.39 -36.61 0.62
C ARG A 6 5.05 -35.75 1.70
N ALA A 7 4.99 -34.43 1.57
CA ALA A 7 5.53 -33.50 2.57
C ALA A 7 4.88 -33.69 3.96
N MET A 8 3.56 -33.88 4.00
CA MET A 8 2.83 -34.16 5.25
C MET A 8 3.26 -35.48 5.91
N ILE A 9 3.48 -36.53 5.12
CA ILE A 9 3.94 -37.83 5.63
C ILE A 9 5.34 -37.71 6.22
N GLU A 10 6.28 -37.10 5.50
CA GLU A 10 7.66 -36.92 5.98
C GLU A 10 7.70 -36.01 7.21
N THR A 11 6.89 -34.95 7.25
CA THR A 11 6.79 -34.06 8.43
C THR A 11 6.28 -34.82 9.65
N ARG A 12 5.23 -35.65 9.50
CA ARG A 12 4.71 -36.49 10.59
C ARG A 12 5.74 -37.51 11.05
N ARG A 13 6.51 -38.10 10.13
CA ARG A 13 7.59 -39.05 10.46
C ARG A 13 8.71 -38.36 11.24
N ALA A 14 9.14 -37.18 10.81
CA ALA A 14 10.13 -36.37 11.53
C ALA A 14 9.64 -35.98 12.93
N TYR A 15 8.38 -35.55 13.05
CA TYR A 15 7.76 -35.23 14.33
C TYR A 15 7.74 -36.42 15.30
N ARG A 16 7.35 -37.62 14.82
CA ARG A 16 7.39 -38.86 15.63
C ARG A 16 8.79 -39.24 16.09
N ARG A 17 9.82 -38.86 15.32
CA ARG A 17 11.23 -39.07 15.68
C ARG A 17 11.78 -37.97 16.60
N GLY A 18 10.95 -37.02 17.03
CA GLY A 18 11.38 -35.89 17.87
C GLY A 18 12.30 -34.91 17.16
N ILE A 19 12.33 -34.93 15.81
CA ILE A 19 13.17 -34.01 15.05
C ILE A 19 12.50 -32.64 15.03
N GLU A 20 13.08 -31.70 15.79
CA GLU A 20 12.68 -30.29 15.77
C GLU A 20 13.36 -29.53 14.63
N HIS A 21 12.69 -28.47 14.16
CA HIS A 21 13.26 -27.60 13.14
C HIS A 21 14.43 -26.78 13.75
N PRO A 22 15.62 -26.74 13.11
CA PRO A 22 16.85 -26.17 13.69
C PRO A 22 16.76 -24.66 13.99
N LYS A 23 15.79 -23.98 13.37
CA LYS A 23 15.54 -22.55 13.55
C LYS A 23 15.18 -22.18 14.98
N LEU A 24 14.45 -23.02 15.72
CA LEU A 24 14.07 -22.71 17.10
C LEU A 24 15.31 -22.66 18.01
N ASP A 25 16.20 -23.65 17.90
CA ASP A 25 17.45 -23.67 18.65
C ASP A 25 18.38 -22.52 18.26
N LYS A 26 18.42 -22.18 16.97
CA LYS A 26 19.20 -21.03 16.50
C LYS A 26 18.67 -19.72 17.08
N LEU A 27 17.35 -19.55 17.16
CA LEU A 27 16.72 -18.39 17.79
C LEU A 27 17.11 -18.29 19.26
N MET A 28 17.04 -19.39 20.02
CA MET A 28 17.41 -19.41 21.44
C MET A 28 18.88 -19.02 21.64
N LYS A 29 19.80 -19.53 20.82
CA LYS A 29 21.22 -19.14 20.84
C LYS A 29 21.41 -17.65 20.58
N ILE A 30 20.67 -17.08 19.64
CA ILE A 30 20.69 -15.64 19.35
C ILE A 30 20.16 -14.85 20.55
N LEU A 31 18.99 -15.19 21.09
CA LEU A 31 18.41 -14.50 22.24
C LEU A 31 19.35 -14.50 23.45
N LYS A 32 19.93 -15.65 23.80
CA LYS A 32 20.91 -15.78 24.88
C LYS A 32 22.16 -14.92 24.64
N LYS A 33 22.68 -14.88 23.41
CA LYS A 33 23.85 -14.07 23.06
C LYS A 33 23.54 -12.58 23.16
N GLU A 34 22.37 -12.18 22.68
CA GLU A 34 22.01 -10.77 22.58
C GLU A 34 21.62 -10.18 23.94
N LEU A 35 20.91 -10.94 24.79
CA LEU A 35 20.57 -10.51 26.16
C LEU A 35 21.78 -10.33 27.09
N LYS A 36 22.97 -10.84 26.72
CA LYS A 36 24.22 -10.62 27.49
C LYS A 36 24.83 -9.24 27.24
N LYS A 37 24.39 -8.52 26.21
CA LYS A 37 24.94 -7.20 25.87
C LYS A 37 24.23 -6.12 26.68
N GLU A 38 24.98 -5.17 27.21
CA GLU A 38 24.44 -4.11 28.08
C GLU A 38 23.45 -3.18 27.38
N ASP A 39 23.57 -3.02 26.06
CA ASP A 39 22.72 -2.17 25.22
C ASP A 39 21.42 -2.86 24.78
N ILE A 40 21.27 -4.17 25.01
CA ILE A 40 20.09 -4.94 24.61
C ILE A 40 19.29 -5.35 25.85
N LYS A 41 18.22 -4.61 26.14
CA LYS A 41 17.33 -4.87 27.28
C LYS A 41 15.96 -5.38 26.86
N ARG A 42 15.52 -5.01 25.66
CA ARG A 42 14.20 -5.33 25.11
C ARG A 42 14.31 -5.87 23.69
N ILE A 43 13.81 -7.08 23.50
CA ILE A 43 13.79 -7.80 22.23
C ILE A 43 12.34 -8.11 21.86
N ILE A 44 11.99 -7.93 20.59
CA ILE A 44 10.72 -8.44 20.05
C ILE A 44 11.02 -9.52 19.01
N VAL A 45 10.33 -10.66 19.12
CA VAL A 45 10.35 -11.73 18.13
C VAL A 45 8.99 -11.76 17.45
N PHE A 46 8.95 -11.51 16.14
CA PHE A 46 7.75 -11.62 15.33
C PHE A 46 7.70 -12.95 14.57
N THR A 47 6.50 -13.52 14.48
CA THR A 47 6.18 -14.72 13.69
C THR A 47 4.79 -14.56 13.06
N GLN A 48 4.46 -15.35 12.05
CA GLN A 48 3.16 -15.29 11.40
C GLN A 48 2.06 -16.01 12.21
N PHE A 49 2.37 -17.12 12.88
CA PHE A 49 1.38 -18.01 13.49
C PHE A 49 1.41 -17.99 15.03
N ARG A 50 0.24 -18.10 15.66
CA ARG A 50 0.12 -18.16 17.13
C ARG A 50 0.72 -19.42 17.73
N ASP A 51 0.61 -20.54 17.03
CA ASP A 51 1.20 -21.80 17.49
C ASP A 51 2.72 -21.67 17.59
N THR A 52 3.34 -20.95 16.66
CA THR A 52 4.77 -20.63 16.71
C THR A 52 5.12 -19.67 17.85
N VAL A 53 4.25 -18.70 18.17
CA VAL A 53 4.40 -17.86 19.37
C VAL A 53 4.44 -18.74 20.63
N GLU A 54 3.53 -19.71 20.73
CA GLU A 54 3.48 -20.62 21.87
C GLU A 54 4.74 -21.47 21.99
N GLN A 55 5.20 -22.04 20.88
CA GLN A 55 6.42 -22.85 20.83
C GLN A 55 7.65 -22.04 21.27
N ILE A 56 7.85 -20.84 20.70
CA ILE A 56 8.96 -19.96 21.06
C ILE A 56 8.87 -19.56 22.54
N TYR A 57 7.67 -19.22 23.02
CA TYR A 57 7.46 -18.84 24.43
C TYR A 57 7.78 -19.97 25.40
N LYS A 58 7.33 -21.20 25.12
CA LYS A 58 7.64 -22.39 25.93
C LYS A 58 9.15 -22.60 26.01
N LYS A 59 9.84 -22.58 24.87
CA LYS A 59 11.30 -22.71 24.82
C LYS A 59 12.02 -21.60 25.59
N CYS A 60 11.54 -20.35 25.48
CA CYS A 60 12.07 -19.25 26.29
C CYS A 60 11.91 -19.49 27.80
N LYS A 61 10.77 -20.06 28.24
CA LYS A 61 10.50 -20.35 29.64
C LYS A 61 11.39 -21.48 30.17
N GLU A 62 11.57 -22.54 29.38
CA GLU A 62 12.50 -23.64 29.68
C GLU A 62 13.93 -23.13 29.88
N GLU A 63 14.33 -22.18 29.04
CA GLU A 63 15.64 -21.53 29.08
C GLU A 63 15.73 -20.38 30.12
N LYS A 64 14.73 -20.25 31.00
CA LYS A 64 14.63 -19.24 32.08
C LYS A 64 14.71 -17.78 31.61
N MET A 65 14.29 -17.50 30.37
CA MET A 65 14.23 -16.15 29.83
C MET A 65 12.92 -15.45 30.16
N LYS A 66 12.98 -14.15 30.49
CA LYS A 66 11.79 -13.32 30.81
C LYS A 66 11.03 -12.95 29.53
N ALA A 67 10.19 -13.85 29.05
CA ALA A 67 9.38 -13.66 27.84
C ALA A 67 7.89 -13.45 28.14
N ALA A 68 7.18 -12.80 27.22
CA ALA A 68 5.71 -12.70 27.20
C ALA A 68 5.16 -12.96 25.79
N LYS A 69 3.95 -13.52 25.71
CA LYS A 69 3.23 -13.76 24.45
C LYS A 69 2.35 -12.56 24.12
N PHE A 70 2.26 -12.19 22.83
CA PHE A 70 1.45 -11.06 22.38
C PHE A 70 0.79 -11.32 21.02
N TYR A 71 -0.52 -11.56 21.01
CA TYR A 71 -1.28 -11.81 19.78
C TYR A 71 -2.68 -11.16 19.84
N GLY A 72 -3.37 -11.14 18.70
CA GLY A 72 -4.66 -10.44 18.55
C GLY A 72 -5.83 -11.02 19.37
N GLN A 73 -6.96 -10.30 19.34
CA GLN A 73 -8.19 -10.61 20.09
C GLN A 73 -9.01 -11.77 19.52
N GLY A 74 -8.90 -12.06 18.22
CA GLY A 74 -9.72 -13.09 17.58
C GLY A 74 -9.51 -14.46 18.22
N THR A 75 -10.57 -15.23 18.42
CA THR A 75 -10.47 -16.63 18.87
C THR A 75 -10.18 -17.52 17.66
N ARG A 76 -9.22 -18.43 17.77
CA ARG A 76 -8.93 -19.42 16.71
C ARG A 76 -8.58 -20.74 17.35
N THR A 77 -9.18 -21.83 16.85
CA THR A 77 -8.84 -23.23 17.22
C THR A 77 -8.65 -23.44 18.72
N GLY A 78 -9.71 -23.23 19.51
CA GLY A 78 -9.73 -23.58 20.95
C GLY A 78 -8.99 -22.63 21.90
N ALA A 79 -8.20 -21.67 21.40
CA ALA A 79 -7.50 -20.69 22.24
C ALA A 79 -8.12 -19.29 22.13
N LYS A 80 -8.56 -18.74 23.27
CA LYS A 80 -9.08 -17.37 23.38
C LYS A 80 -7.96 -16.37 23.06
N GLY A 81 -8.28 -15.38 22.21
CA GLY A 81 -7.37 -14.26 21.94
C GLY A 81 -7.15 -13.39 23.19
N LEU A 82 -6.09 -12.59 23.20
CA LEU A 82 -5.86 -11.64 24.29
C LEU A 82 -6.86 -10.49 24.19
N THR A 83 -7.53 -10.17 25.30
CA THR A 83 -8.39 -9.00 25.41
C THR A 83 -7.56 -7.71 25.32
N GLN A 84 -8.20 -6.58 24.99
CA GLN A 84 -7.50 -5.28 24.98
C GLN A 84 -6.86 -4.92 26.33
N LYS A 85 -7.50 -5.31 27.44
CA LYS A 85 -6.98 -5.07 28.78
C LYS A 85 -5.68 -5.85 29.01
N GLU A 86 -5.68 -7.14 28.71
CA GLU A 86 -4.48 -8.00 28.81
C GLU A 86 -3.36 -7.49 27.89
N GLN A 87 -3.70 -7.09 26.66
CA GLN A 87 -2.73 -6.53 25.72
C GLN A 87 -2.08 -5.26 26.29
N LYS A 88 -2.85 -4.34 26.88
CA LYS A 88 -2.33 -3.12 27.53
C LYS A 88 -1.44 -3.46 28.73
N GLU A 89 -1.83 -4.43 29.56
CA GLU A 89 -1.06 -4.87 30.73
C GLU A 89 0.28 -5.48 30.34
N ILE A 90 0.31 -6.34 29.32
CA ILE A 90 1.54 -6.95 28.78
C ILE A 90 2.48 -5.88 28.25
N ILE A 91 1.97 -4.91 27.49
CA ILE A 91 2.78 -3.80 26.95
C ILE A 91 3.32 -2.92 28.09
N LYS A 92 2.51 -2.62 29.12
CA LYS A 92 2.97 -1.87 30.29
C LYS A 92 4.09 -2.62 31.02
N ALA A 93 3.92 -3.93 31.25
CA ALA A 93 4.91 -4.79 31.88
C ALA A 93 6.22 -4.87 31.06
N PHE A 94 6.11 -4.98 29.74
CA PHE A 94 7.27 -4.97 28.84
C PHE A 94 8.00 -3.63 28.85
N ARG A 95 7.25 -2.51 28.92
CA ARG A 95 7.81 -1.15 28.97
C ARG A 95 8.65 -0.91 30.23
N ILE A 96 8.22 -1.41 31.38
CA ILE A 96 8.93 -1.29 32.66
C ILE A 96 10.05 -2.35 32.84
N GLY A 97 10.29 -3.21 31.86
CA GLY A 97 11.36 -4.21 31.90
C GLY A 97 11.03 -5.48 32.69
N LYS A 98 9.75 -5.74 33.03
CA LYS A 98 9.33 -7.02 33.63
C LYS A 98 9.62 -8.19 32.69
N TYR A 99 9.44 -7.96 31.39
CA TYR A 99 9.79 -8.89 30.32
C TYR A 99 10.89 -8.29 29.46
N SER A 100 11.89 -9.09 29.13
CA SER A 100 12.98 -8.72 28.22
C SER A 100 12.69 -9.13 26.78
N ILE A 101 11.82 -10.13 26.59
CA ILE A 101 11.42 -10.64 25.27
C ILE A 101 9.90 -10.56 25.12
N LEU A 102 9.43 -10.00 24.00
CA LEU A 102 8.04 -10.07 23.58
C LEU A 102 7.95 -10.95 22.32
N VAL A 103 7.20 -12.04 22.38
CA VAL A 103 6.98 -12.93 21.23
C VAL A 103 5.59 -12.66 20.68
N SER A 104 5.51 -12.26 19.40
CA SER A 104 4.28 -11.70 18.85
C SER A 104 3.95 -12.15 17.43
N THR A 105 2.65 -12.16 17.11
CA THR A 105 2.17 -12.29 15.73
C THR A 105 2.15 -10.95 15.00
N SER A 106 2.33 -10.92 13.69
CA SER A 106 2.26 -9.71 12.87
C SER A 106 0.93 -8.92 12.96
N VAL A 107 -0.16 -9.60 13.33
CA VAL A 107 -1.51 -9.02 13.52
C VAL A 107 -1.61 -8.07 14.73
N ALA A 108 -0.57 -7.99 15.57
CA ALA A 108 -0.49 -7.09 16.72
C ALA A 108 -0.30 -5.59 16.35
N GLU A 109 -0.23 -5.26 15.07
CA GLU A 109 0.22 -3.98 14.54
C GLU A 109 -0.87 -2.89 14.47
N GLU A 110 -2.14 -3.21 14.22
CA GLU A 110 -3.13 -2.15 13.96
C GLU A 110 -3.65 -1.53 15.27
N GLY A 111 -3.18 -0.31 15.57
CA GLY A 111 -3.72 0.54 16.64
C GLY A 111 -3.00 0.48 18.01
N MET A 112 -1.98 -0.37 18.20
CA MET A 112 -1.25 -0.45 19.48
C MET A 112 0.19 0.11 19.41
N ASP A 113 0.50 1.07 20.28
CA ASP A 113 1.84 1.69 20.44
C ASP A 113 2.80 0.71 21.17
N ILE A 114 3.57 -0.03 20.38
CA ILE A 114 4.60 -0.96 20.88
C ILE A 114 5.80 -0.10 21.31
N PRO A 115 6.37 -0.31 22.52
CA PRO A 115 7.49 0.50 23.01
C PRO A 115 8.73 0.36 22.12
N SER A 116 9.64 1.34 22.22
CA SER A 116 10.96 1.22 21.57
C SER A 116 11.72 0.02 22.12
N VAL A 117 12.35 -0.73 21.21
CA VAL A 117 13.11 -1.94 21.52
C VAL A 117 14.48 -1.88 20.89
N ASP A 118 15.42 -2.63 21.47
CA ASP A 118 16.83 -2.58 21.11
C ASP A 118 17.15 -3.59 19.98
N LEU A 119 16.36 -4.67 19.90
CA LEU A 119 16.46 -5.68 18.85
C LEU A 119 15.08 -6.17 18.41
N VAL A 120 14.87 -6.24 17.10
CA VAL A 120 13.71 -6.89 16.49
C VAL A 120 14.17 -8.10 15.70
N ILE A 121 13.58 -9.26 15.96
CA ILE A 121 13.87 -10.52 15.27
C ILE A 121 12.61 -10.96 14.53
N LEU A 122 12.72 -11.16 13.22
CA LEU A 122 11.68 -11.82 12.43
C LEU A 122 12.02 -13.31 12.33
N TYR A 123 11.17 -14.17 12.87
CA TYR A 123 11.36 -15.62 12.85
C TYR A 123 11.24 -16.20 11.43
N GLU A 124 10.50 -15.52 10.57
CA GLU A 124 10.39 -15.83 9.16
C GLU A 124 10.37 -14.54 8.35
N PRO A 125 10.89 -14.54 7.11
CA PRO A 125 10.93 -13.35 6.29
C PRO A 125 9.53 -13.08 5.72
N VAL A 126 8.80 -12.16 6.34
CA VAL A 126 7.50 -11.74 5.81
C VAL A 126 7.61 -10.30 5.25
N PRO A 127 7.33 -10.08 3.95
CA PRO A 127 7.56 -8.80 3.30
C PRO A 127 6.79 -7.61 3.89
N SER A 128 5.60 -7.84 4.44
CA SER A 128 4.75 -6.80 5.06
C SER A 128 5.34 -6.32 6.38
N GLU A 129 5.82 -7.24 7.21
CA GLU A 129 6.25 -7.05 8.59
C GLU A 129 7.54 -6.23 8.65
N ILE A 130 8.47 -6.48 7.71
CA ILE A 130 9.68 -5.66 7.54
C ILE A 130 9.28 -4.20 7.26
N ARG A 131 8.31 -3.99 6.35
CA ARG A 131 7.83 -2.66 5.99
C ARG A 131 7.07 -1.98 7.14
N MET A 132 6.28 -2.71 7.92
CA MET A 132 5.63 -2.22 9.15
C MET A 132 6.64 -1.57 10.08
N ILE A 133 7.67 -2.35 10.44
CA ILE A 133 8.63 -1.98 11.47
C ILE A 133 9.46 -0.78 11.01
N GLN A 134 9.84 -0.77 9.73
CA GLN A 134 10.52 0.37 9.11
C GLN A 134 9.63 1.63 9.00
N ARG A 135 8.32 1.48 8.77
CA ARG A 135 7.36 2.61 8.74
C ARG A 135 7.14 3.22 10.12
N ARG A 136 6.99 2.39 11.17
CA ARG A 136 6.93 2.88 12.56
C ARG A 136 8.22 3.60 12.98
N GLY A 137 9.37 3.19 12.44
CA GLY A 137 10.64 3.90 12.64
C GLY A 137 10.73 5.28 11.99
N ARG A 138 9.80 5.66 11.11
CA ARG A 138 9.81 6.94 10.37
C ARG A 138 9.00 8.06 11.02
N THR A 139 8.29 7.80 12.11
CA THR A 139 7.47 8.81 12.83
C THR A 139 8.23 9.54 13.94
N GLY A 140 9.55 9.68 13.82
CA GLY A 140 10.32 10.67 14.59
C GLY A 140 10.64 10.32 16.05
N ARG A 141 10.60 9.04 16.46
CA ARG A 141 11.03 8.62 17.82
C ARG A 141 12.36 7.84 17.78
N LYS A 142 13.16 8.04 18.84
CA LYS A 142 14.56 7.64 19.10
C LYS A 142 14.91 6.18 18.72
N ARG A 143 16.15 6.03 18.20
CA ARG A 143 16.95 4.82 17.93
C ARG A 143 16.14 3.62 17.41
N MET A 144 16.30 3.34 16.12
CA MET A 144 15.91 2.04 15.56
C MET A 144 16.76 0.96 16.26
N GLY A 145 16.11 0.07 17.00
CA GLY A 145 16.77 -1.16 17.43
C GLY A 145 17.29 -1.93 16.22
N ARG A 146 18.37 -2.67 16.38
CA ARG A 146 18.92 -3.53 15.32
C ARG A 146 17.84 -4.52 14.88
N MET A 147 17.77 -4.84 13.60
CA MET A 147 16.83 -5.84 13.07
C MET A 147 17.59 -7.08 12.60
N MET A 148 17.05 -8.26 12.89
CA MET A 148 17.49 -9.54 12.34
C MET A 148 16.33 -10.25 11.67
N VAL A 149 16.60 -10.90 10.55
CA VAL A 149 15.63 -11.75 9.85
C VAL A 149 16.20 -13.16 9.79
N MET A 150 15.46 -14.13 10.30
CA MET A 150 15.82 -15.54 10.21
C MET A 150 15.31 -16.11 8.89
N ILE A 151 16.16 -16.86 8.18
CA ILE A 151 15.85 -17.47 6.90
C ILE A 151 16.21 -18.95 7.01
N THR A 152 15.32 -19.84 6.61
CA THR A 152 15.69 -21.23 6.36
C THR A 152 16.20 -21.35 4.93
N GLU A 153 17.47 -21.72 4.76
CA GLU A 153 18.07 -21.96 3.44
C GLU A 153 17.32 -23.05 2.67
N LYS A 154 17.29 -22.95 1.34
CA LYS A 154 16.62 -23.90 0.44
C LYS A 154 15.12 -24.03 0.68
N THR A 155 14.49 -22.98 1.21
CA THR A 155 13.04 -22.92 1.41
C THR A 155 12.45 -21.66 0.79
N ARG A 156 11.13 -21.55 0.82
CA ARG A 156 10.40 -20.37 0.35
C ARG A 156 10.84 -19.08 1.07
N ASP A 157 11.45 -19.18 2.26
CA ASP A 157 11.98 -18.06 3.03
C ASP A 157 12.94 -17.20 2.19
N GLU A 158 13.81 -17.82 1.38
CA GLU A 158 14.79 -17.10 0.55
C GLU A 158 14.08 -16.22 -0.48
N ALA A 159 13.09 -16.79 -1.18
CA ALA A 159 12.29 -16.06 -2.17
C ALA A 159 11.53 -14.88 -1.52
N TYR A 160 10.95 -15.08 -0.33
CA TYR A 160 10.27 -14.02 0.41
C TYR A 160 11.23 -12.92 0.87
N TYR A 161 12.41 -13.30 1.35
CA TYR A 161 13.45 -12.36 1.76
C TYR A 161 13.92 -11.51 0.57
N TRP A 162 14.32 -12.12 -0.54
CA TRP A 162 14.76 -11.39 -1.74
C TRP A 162 13.66 -10.52 -2.33
N SER A 163 12.42 -10.99 -2.33
CA SER A 163 11.26 -10.19 -2.73
C SER A 163 11.10 -8.95 -1.85
N SER A 164 11.27 -9.08 -0.52
CA SER A 164 11.22 -7.97 0.42
C SER A 164 12.35 -6.96 0.19
N ILE A 165 13.59 -7.43 0.03
CA ILE A 165 14.75 -6.55 -0.24
C ILE A 165 14.59 -5.80 -1.56
N ARG A 166 14.13 -6.47 -2.64
CA ARG A 166 13.85 -5.81 -3.93
C ARG A 166 12.76 -4.74 -3.77
N LYS A 167 11.70 -5.06 -3.04
CA LYS A 167 10.59 -4.17 -2.73
C LYS A 167 11.02 -2.95 -1.90
N GLU A 168 11.95 -3.13 -0.96
CA GLU A 168 12.54 -2.05 -0.16
C GLU A 168 13.49 -1.19 -1.01
N ASN A 169 14.37 -1.81 -1.79
CA ASN A 169 15.29 -1.09 -2.67
C ASN A 169 14.53 -0.28 -3.73
N LYS A 170 13.45 -0.81 -4.29
CA LYS A 170 12.55 -0.06 -5.18
C LYS A 170 11.94 1.15 -4.47
N MET A 171 11.51 0.99 -3.21
CA MET A 171 11.00 2.09 -2.38
C MET A 171 12.09 3.14 -2.09
N LYS A 172 13.30 2.74 -1.70
CA LYS A 172 14.43 3.65 -1.46
C LYS A 172 14.81 4.42 -2.72
N LYS A 173 14.88 3.73 -3.87
CA LYS A 173 15.10 4.37 -5.17
C LYS A 173 14.00 5.36 -5.49
N HIS A 174 12.73 5.02 -5.27
CA HIS A 174 11.61 5.95 -5.48
C HIS A 174 11.69 7.18 -4.56
N LEU A 175 12.09 7.00 -3.30
CA LEU A 175 12.25 8.10 -2.34
C LEU A 175 13.44 9.00 -2.68
N GLN A 176 14.58 8.42 -3.07
CA GLN A 176 15.73 9.19 -3.57
C GLN A 176 15.38 9.94 -4.84
N LYS A 177 14.68 9.29 -5.78
CA LYS A 177 14.20 9.97 -7.00
C LYS A 177 13.25 11.12 -6.66
N ALA A 178 12.35 10.94 -5.68
CA ALA A 178 11.47 11.99 -5.20
C ALA A 178 12.24 13.15 -4.54
N LYS A 179 13.27 12.85 -3.73
CA LYS A 179 14.13 13.86 -3.07
C LYS A 179 15.00 14.61 -4.08
N ASN A 180 15.57 13.90 -5.05
CA ASN A 180 16.34 14.50 -6.14
C ASN A 180 15.44 15.34 -7.03
N MET A 181 14.23 14.90 -7.35
CA MET A 181 13.23 15.72 -8.03
C MET A 181 12.88 16.97 -7.20
N GLU A 182 12.80 16.87 -5.88
CA GLU A 182 12.49 18.02 -5.01
C GLU A 182 13.64 19.06 -5.00
N ILE A 183 14.89 18.60 -5.04
CA ILE A 183 16.09 19.44 -5.21
C ILE A 183 16.15 20.01 -6.63
N GLU A 184 15.80 19.23 -7.65
CA GLU A 184 15.73 19.65 -9.05
C GLU A 184 14.59 20.65 -9.29
N ILE A 185 13.47 20.52 -8.57
CA ILE A 185 12.35 21.48 -8.57
C ILE A 185 12.76 22.76 -7.85
N LYS A 186 13.49 22.68 -6.72
CA LYS A 186 14.01 23.88 -6.03
C LYS A 186 15.07 24.61 -6.86
N SER A 187 15.95 23.90 -7.55
CA SER A 187 16.95 24.51 -8.44
C SER A 187 16.32 25.06 -9.73
N ARG A 188 15.37 24.35 -10.35
CA ARG A 188 14.60 24.87 -11.50
C ARG A 188 13.66 26.01 -11.13
N ALA A 189 13.14 26.07 -9.91
CA ALA A 189 12.35 27.21 -9.42
C ALA A 189 13.21 28.48 -9.21
N ILE A 190 14.53 28.32 -9.02
CA ILE A 190 15.47 29.44 -8.95
C ILE A 190 15.88 29.90 -10.38
N GLU A 191 15.95 28.98 -11.35
CA GLU A 191 16.28 29.31 -12.76
C GLU A 191 15.08 29.75 -13.61
N HIS A 192 13.85 29.32 -13.32
CA HIS A 192 12.63 29.70 -14.06
C HIS A 192 11.97 30.98 -13.52
N LYS A 193 12.75 32.06 -13.39
CA LYS A 193 12.21 33.43 -13.22
C LYS A 193 11.85 34.12 -14.55
N LYS A 194 11.69 33.35 -15.64
CA LYS A 194 11.07 33.79 -16.89
C LYS A 194 10.14 32.68 -17.41
N THR A 195 8.88 32.69 -16.98
CA THR A 195 7.84 31.82 -17.55
C THR A 195 7.37 32.36 -18.90
N PRO A 196 7.31 31.53 -19.96
CA PRO A 196 6.37 31.74 -21.05
C PRO A 196 4.94 31.70 -20.46
N LYS A 197 4.04 32.56 -20.93
CA LYS A 197 2.61 32.50 -20.56
C LYS A 197 2.02 31.20 -21.12
N SER A 198 1.90 30.15 -20.30
CA SER A 198 1.18 28.93 -20.66
C SER A 198 -0.26 29.27 -21.09
N LYS A 199 -0.66 28.80 -22.29
CA LYS A 199 -1.95 29.08 -22.94
C LYS A 199 -3.15 28.40 -22.26
N TYR A 200 -2.93 27.29 -21.58
CA TYR A 200 -3.99 26.44 -21.02
C TYR A 200 -3.92 26.37 -19.50
N ILE A 201 -5.08 26.18 -18.85
CA ILE A 201 -5.23 26.22 -17.38
C ILE A 201 -5.89 24.93 -16.89
N VAL A 202 -5.45 24.35 -15.78
CA VAL A 202 -6.14 23.26 -15.09
C VAL A 202 -6.31 23.65 -13.63
N TYR A 203 -7.54 23.58 -13.12
CA TYR A 203 -7.79 23.68 -11.70
C TYR A 203 -7.67 22.30 -11.06
N ALA A 204 -6.97 22.19 -9.94
CA ALA A 204 -6.82 20.95 -9.20
C ALA A 204 -7.26 21.16 -7.75
N ASP A 205 -7.93 20.15 -7.20
CA ASP A 205 -8.38 20.15 -5.82
C ASP A 205 -7.19 20.19 -4.84
N SER A 206 -7.33 20.89 -3.72
CA SER A 206 -6.30 21.01 -2.68
C SER A 206 -5.88 19.67 -2.07
N ARG A 207 -6.75 18.65 -2.10
CA ARG A 207 -6.45 17.28 -1.67
C ARG A 207 -5.46 16.58 -2.61
N GLU A 208 -5.38 17.01 -3.88
CA GLU A 208 -4.50 16.43 -4.90
C GLU A 208 -3.09 17.04 -4.90
N VAL A 209 -2.78 18.01 -4.01
CA VAL A 209 -1.46 18.70 -3.96
C VAL A 209 -0.28 17.73 -3.90
N ASN A 210 -0.45 16.60 -3.19
CA ASN A 210 0.61 15.60 -3.03
C ASN A 210 0.53 14.46 -4.07
N SER A 211 -0.42 14.50 -5.00
CA SER A 211 -0.61 13.43 -5.99
C SER A 211 0.54 13.40 -6.99
N ARG A 212 0.82 12.20 -7.54
CA ARG A 212 1.86 12.06 -8.59
C ARG A 212 1.38 12.70 -9.90
N VAL A 213 0.09 12.65 -10.18
CA VAL A 213 -0.52 13.25 -11.38
C VAL A 213 -0.30 14.76 -11.40
N LEU A 214 -0.57 15.45 -10.29
CA LEU A 214 -0.38 16.89 -10.21
C LEU A 214 1.07 17.30 -10.46
N ARG A 215 2.03 16.54 -9.89
CA ARG A 215 3.47 16.79 -10.11
C ARG A 215 3.86 16.65 -11.58
N GLU A 216 3.33 15.65 -12.28
CA GLU A 216 3.59 15.49 -13.70
C GLU A 216 2.90 16.57 -14.53
N LEU A 217 1.67 16.98 -14.17
CA LEU A 217 0.98 18.12 -14.80
C LEU A 217 1.78 19.43 -14.68
N THR A 218 2.33 19.74 -13.50
CA THR A 218 3.13 20.97 -13.28
C THR A 218 4.43 20.99 -14.10
N ARG A 219 4.94 19.83 -14.54
CA ARG A 219 6.11 19.76 -15.44
C ARG A 219 5.76 19.96 -16.90
N MET A 220 4.48 19.86 -17.25
CA MET A 220 4.02 20.06 -18.61
C MET A 220 3.81 21.56 -18.86
N ASP A 221 3.79 21.95 -20.15
CA ASP A 221 3.41 23.29 -20.58
C ASP A 221 1.89 23.52 -20.40
N ILE A 222 1.45 23.61 -19.14
CA ILE A 222 0.09 23.91 -18.72
C ILE A 222 0.09 24.61 -17.35
N LYS A 223 -0.79 25.60 -17.15
CA LYS A 223 -0.88 26.36 -15.90
C LYS A 223 -1.80 25.63 -14.93
N VAL A 224 -1.25 25.08 -13.87
CA VAL A 224 -2.03 24.42 -12.82
C VAL A 224 -2.37 25.42 -11.70
N ILE A 225 -3.64 25.50 -11.29
CA ILE A 225 -4.13 26.36 -10.22
C ILE A 225 -4.78 25.49 -9.14
N ILE A 226 -4.31 25.60 -7.91
CA ILE A 226 -4.88 24.84 -6.79
C ILE A 226 -6.08 25.60 -6.22
N LYS A 227 -7.22 24.92 -6.08
CA LYS A 227 -8.45 25.43 -5.44
C LYS A 227 -9.10 24.34 -4.60
N SER A 228 -9.86 24.72 -3.58
CA SER A 228 -10.73 23.75 -2.88
C SER A 228 -11.95 23.50 -3.76
N MET A 229 -12.25 22.25 -4.08
CA MET A 229 -13.39 21.85 -4.88
C MET A 229 -14.27 20.87 -4.10
N ALA A 230 -15.57 20.89 -4.33
CA ALA A 230 -16.50 20.03 -3.59
C ALA A 230 -16.59 18.62 -4.21
N VAL A 231 -16.64 18.53 -5.55
CA VAL A 231 -17.20 17.37 -6.25
C VAL A 231 -16.25 16.70 -7.27
N ALA A 232 -15.11 17.31 -7.61
CA ALA A 232 -14.15 16.74 -8.58
C ALA A 232 -12.69 17.03 -8.21
N ASP A 233 -11.78 16.15 -8.66
CA ASP A 233 -10.34 16.29 -8.44
C ASP A 233 -9.68 17.34 -9.34
N TYR A 234 -10.16 17.45 -10.59
CA TYR A 234 -9.65 18.42 -11.56
C TYR A 234 -10.81 19.09 -12.31
N GLN A 235 -10.68 20.37 -12.61
CA GLN A 235 -11.62 21.11 -13.44
C GLN A 235 -10.88 21.81 -14.59
N ILE A 236 -11.44 21.64 -15.78
CA ILE A 236 -10.83 22.09 -17.04
C ILE A 236 -11.56 23.33 -17.58
N SER A 237 -12.88 23.38 -17.45
CA SER A 237 -13.72 24.52 -17.79
C SER A 237 -14.91 24.59 -16.82
N GLU A 238 -15.81 25.55 -17.00
CA GLU A 238 -17.06 25.61 -16.23
C GLU A 238 -17.95 24.38 -16.50
N GLU A 239 -17.82 23.74 -17.67
CA GLU A 239 -18.60 22.57 -18.03
C GLU A 239 -17.85 21.24 -17.78
N VAL A 240 -16.52 21.23 -17.87
CA VAL A 240 -15.71 20.00 -17.86
C VAL A 240 -14.99 19.82 -16.52
N ALA A 241 -15.29 18.71 -15.86
CA ALA A 241 -14.61 18.24 -14.66
C ALA A 241 -14.17 16.78 -14.80
N ILE A 242 -13.10 16.43 -14.09
CA ILE A 242 -12.50 15.11 -14.09
C ILE A 242 -12.43 14.59 -12.66
N GLU A 243 -13.07 13.44 -12.44
CA GLU A 243 -12.89 12.63 -11.24
C GLU A 243 -11.85 11.55 -11.54
N ARG A 244 -10.75 11.53 -10.78
CA ARG A 244 -9.69 10.54 -10.95
C ARG A 244 -9.85 9.46 -9.89
N LYS A 245 -10.03 8.22 -10.32
CA LYS A 245 -10.23 7.09 -9.42
C LYS A 245 -9.23 5.99 -9.74
N THR A 246 -8.42 5.59 -8.77
CA THR A 246 -7.56 4.43 -8.97
C THR A 246 -8.41 3.15 -8.97
N THR A 247 -7.89 2.07 -9.55
CA THR A 247 -8.56 0.75 -9.50
C THR A 247 -9.00 0.37 -8.09
N ASN A 248 -8.14 0.58 -7.09
CA ASN A 248 -8.46 0.26 -5.69
C ASN A 248 -9.54 1.17 -5.12
N ASP A 249 -9.49 2.47 -5.41
CA ASP A 249 -10.49 3.43 -4.92
C ASP A 249 -11.86 3.20 -5.57
N PHE A 250 -11.88 2.75 -6.83
CA PHE A 250 -13.09 2.33 -7.52
C PHE A 250 -13.77 1.17 -6.80
N ILE A 251 -13.00 0.12 -6.56
CA ILE A 251 -13.44 -1.10 -5.87
C ILE A 251 -13.92 -0.77 -4.45
N ASN A 252 -13.16 -0.01 -3.69
CA ASN A 252 -13.54 0.40 -2.33
C ASN A 252 -14.82 1.25 -2.35
N SER A 253 -14.97 2.18 -3.31
CA SER A 253 -16.19 2.99 -3.41
C SER A 253 -17.42 2.20 -3.82
N LEU A 254 -17.25 1.07 -4.54
CA LEU A 254 -18.32 0.13 -4.83
C LEU A 254 -18.73 -0.64 -3.57
N ILE A 255 -17.77 -1.16 -2.80
CA ILE A 255 -18.01 -1.87 -1.53
C ILE A 255 -18.73 -0.96 -0.53
N ASP A 256 -18.24 0.28 -0.39
CA ASP A 256 -18.78 1.26 0.55
C ASP A 256 -20.10 1.89 0.06
N LYS A 257 -20.60 1.49 -1.12
CA LYS A 257 -21.82 2.03 -1.78
C LYS A 257 -21.77 3.55 -2.00
N ARG A 258 -20.57 4.14 -2.09
CA ARG A 258 -20.36 5.58 -2.30
C ARG A 258 -20.22 5.97 -3.77
N LEU A 259 -19.84 5.03 -4.64
CA LEU A 259 -19.57 5.28 -6.07
C LEU A 259 -20.73 5.99 -6.79
N TYR A 260 -21.97 5.52 -6.62
CA TYR A 260 -23.15 6.11 -7.25
C TYR A 260 -23.52 7.48 -6.70
N LYS A 261 -23.19 7.76 -5.42
CA LYS A 261 -23.39 9.08 -4.82
C LYS A 261 -22.43 10.09 -5.47
N GLN A 262 -21.16 9.72 -5.61
CA GLN A 262 -20.14 10.55 -6.26
C GLN A 262 -20.47 10.83 -7.73
N ALA A 263 -20.89 9.80 -8.48
CA ALA A 263 -21.33 9.97 -9.87
C ALA A 263 -22.54 10.93 -9.98
N ARG A 264 -23.51 10.83 -9.07
CA ARG A 264 -24.67 11.73 -9.03
C ARG A 264 -24.29 13.17 -8.71
N GLU A 265 -23.35 13.37 -7.78
CA GLU A 265 -22.84 14.70 -7.45
C GLU A 265 -22.12 15.31 -8.66
N LEU A 266 -21.26 14.55 -9.36
CA LEU A 266 -20.55 15.02 -10.56
C LEU A 266 -21.48 15.50 -11.67
N VAL A 267 -22.54 14.73 -11.98
CA VAL A 267 -23.49 15.06 -13.05
C VAL A 267 -24.41 16.24 -12.65
N ARG A 268 -24.61 16.48 -11.35
CA ARG A 268 -25.37 17.64 -10.88
C ARG A 268 -24.61 18.94 -11.02
N GLU A 269 -23.30 18.92 -10.76
CA GLU A 269 -22.47 20.12 -10.77
C GLU A 269 -21.87 20.44 -12.15
N PHE A 270 -21.61 19.42 -12.98
CA PHE A 270 -20.92 19.60 -14.25
C PHE A 270 -21.70 19.01 -15.42
N LYS A 271 -21.73 19.75 -16.53
CA LYS A 271 -22.40 19.34 -17.77
C LYS A 271 -21.62 18.27 -18.54
N LYS A 272 -20.29 18.24 -18.40
CA LYS A 272 -19.38 17.30 -19.06
C LYS A 272 -18.44 16.66 -18.03
N PRO A 273 -18.95 15.86 -17.08
CA PRO A 273 -18.11 15.14 -16.15
C PRO A 273 -17.38 14.00 -16.88
N ILE A 274 -16.13 13.75 -16.53
CA ILE A 274 -15.31 12.65 -17.05
C ILE A 274 -14.75 11.88 -15.86
N MET A 275 -14.74 10.55 -15.96
CA MET A 275 -14.07 9.71 -14.97
C MET A 275 -12.80 9.12 -15.57
N ILE A 276 -11.65 9.38 -14.94
CA ILE A 276 -10.41 8.69 -15.27
C ILE A 276 -10.24 7.51 -14.33
N LEU A 277 -10.17 6.30 -14.89
CA LEU A 277 -9.91 5.07 -14.14
C LEU A 277 -8.43 4.67 -14.31
N GLU A 278 -7.63 4.84 -13.27
CA GLU A 278 -6.18 4.62 -13.31
C GLU A 278 -5.78 3.24 -12.75
N GLY A 279 -5.15 2.41 -13.59
CA GLY A 279 -4.58 1.10 -13.25
C GLY A 279 -4.94 -0.01 -14.24
N GLU A 280 -4.29 -1.18 -14.12
CA GLU A 280 -4.44 -2.32 -15.04
C GLU A 280 -5.22 -3.52 -14.44
N ASP A 281 -5.49 -3.52 -13.14
CA ASP A 281 -5.86 -4.71 -12.36
C ASP A 281 -7.32 -4.70 -11.84
N LEU A 282 -8.28 -4.26 -12.66
CA LEU A 282 -9.67 -4.07 -12.20
C LEU A 282 -10.38 -5.35 -11.77
N TYR A 283 -10.04 -6.50 -12.38
CA TYR A 283 -10.73 -7.78 -12.18
C TYR A 283 -9.95 -8.80 -11.33
N THR A 284 -8.80 -8.43 -10.77
CA THR A 284 -7.95 -9.37 -10.00
C THR A 284 -8.33 -9.45 -8.52
N THR A 285 -9.42 -8.81 -8.12
CA THR A 285 -9.86 -8.69 -6.73
C THR A 285 -10.93 -9.73 -6.36
N PHE A 286 -11.23 -9.85 -5.06
CA PHE A 286 -12.23 -10.80 -4.55
C PHE A 286 -13.69 -10.42 -4.90
N ILE A 287 -13.93 -9.31 -5.59
CA ILE A 287 -15.28 -8.90 -6.00
C ILE A 287 -15.69 -9.69 -7.25
N ASN A 288 -16.96 -10.09 -7.30
CA ASN A 288 -17.54 -10.70 -8.49
C ASN A 288 -17.35 -9.78 -9.73
N PRO A 289 -16.72 -10.26 -10.82
CA PRO A 289 -16.50 -9.47 -12.04
C PRO A 289 -17.76 -8.81 -12.62
N ASN A 290 -18.94 -9.42 -12.45
CA ASN A 290 -20.20 -8.86 -12.93
C ASN A 290 -20.64 -7.64 -12.12
N ALA A 291 -20.31 -7.56 -10.83
CA ALA A 291 -20.59 -6.36 -10.02
C ALA A 291 -19.75 -5.17 -10.51
N ILE A 292 -18.48 -5.41 -10.86
CA ILE A 292 -17.59 -4.41 -11.44
C ILE A 292 -18.11 -3.96 -12.82
N ARG A 293 -18.46 -4.91 -13.69
CA ARG A 293 -19.04 -4.61 -15.02
C ARG A 293 -20.34 -3.81 -14.90
N GLY A 294 -21.22 -4.18 -13.96
CA GLY A 294 -22.46 -3.46 -13.70
C GLY A 294 -22.21 -2.02 -13.25
N ALA A 295 -21.24 -1.79 -12.36
CA ALA A 295 -20.87 -0.46 -11.93
C ALA A 295 -20.33 0.42 -13.07
N ILE A 296 -19.42 -0.12 -13.90
CA ILE A 296 -18.87 0.58 -15.08
C ILE A 296 -19.98 0.88 -16.09
N ALA A 297 -20.85 -0.09 -16.37
CA ALA A 297 -21.97 0.08 -17.29
C ALA A 297 -22.93 1.15 -16.79
N SER A 298 -23.27 1.14 -15.50
CA SER A 298 -24.15 2.14 -14.90
C SER A 298 -23.55 3.55 -14.97
N ILE A 299 -22.26 3.70 -14.65
CA ILE A 299 -21.56 4.99 -14.77
C ILE A 299 -21.60 5.52 -16.21
N ALA A 300 -21.31 4.66 -17.18
CA ALA A 300 -21.23 5.05 -18.59
C ALA A 300 -22.61 5.31 -19.22
N VAL A 301 -23.62 4.51 -18.87
CA VAL A 301 -24.94 4.51 -19.52
C VAL A 301 -25.96 5.29 -18.71
N ASP A 302 -26.15 4.97 -17.42
CA ASP A 302 -27.20 5.57 -16.58
C ASP A 302 -26.82 6.99 -16.16
N PHE A 303 -25.58 7.20 -15.74
CA PHE A 303 -25.08 8.53 -15.35
C PHE A 303 -24.51 9.33 -16.52
N GLY A 304 -24.30 8.68 -17.68
CA GLY A 304 -23.75 9.34 -18.88
C GLY A 304 -22.34 9.88 -18.70
N ILE A 305 -21.53 9.32 -17.79
CA ILE A 305 -20.18 9.78 -17.51
C ILE A 305 -19.19 8.97 -18.37
N PRO A 306 -18.45 9.61 -19.31
CA PRO A 306 -17.40 8.94 -20.06
C PRO A 306 -16.28 8.45 -19.13
N ILE A 307 -15.87 7.21 -19.33
CA ILE A 307 -14.79 6.57 -18.56
C ILE A 307 -13.56 6.45 -19.45
N ILE A 308 -12.46 7.06 -19.03
CA ILE A 308 -11.17 7.00 -19.74
C ILE A 308 -10.19 6.17 -18.90
N PRO A 309 -9.78 4.97 -19.38
CA PRO A 309 -8.78 4.17 -18.68
C PRO A 309 -7.38 4.75 -18.91
N THR A 310 -6.57 4.74 -17.86
CA THR A 310 -5.16 5.18 -17.88
C THR A 310 -4.31 4.18 -17.08
N ARG A 311 -3.03 4.04 -17.41
CA ARG A 311 -2.17 3.00 -16.82
C ARG A 311 -1.34 3.50 -15.64
N SER A 312 -0.98 4.77 -15.63
CA SER A 312 -0.09 5.35 -14.62
C SER A 312 -0.38 6.83 -14.39
N PRO A 313 0.13 7.43 -13.30
CA PRO A 313 -0.02 8.86 -13.05
C PRO A 313 0.50 9.76 -14.19
N GLU A 314 1.57 9.33 -14.86
CA GLU A 314 2.15 10.02 -16.01
C GLU A 314 1.19 10.03 -17.21
N ASP A 315 0.53 8.90 -17.47
CA ASP A 315 -0.51 8.73 -18.50
C ASP A 315 -1.77 9.56 -18.17
N THR A 316 -2.21 9.53 -16.91
CA THR A 316 -3.30 10.37 -16.41
C THR A 316 -3.02 11.86 -16.60
N ALA A 317 -1.83 12.32 -16.25
CA ALA A 317 -1.43 13.72 -16.45
C ALA A 317 -1.42 14.11 -17.93
N ALA A 318 -0.90 13.24 -18.81
CA ALA A 318 -0.91 13.46 -20.25
C ALA A 318 -2.35 13.54 -20.81
N MET A 319 -3.24 12.68 -20.32
CA MET A 319 -4.66 12.69 -20.69
C MET A 319 -5.36 13.98 -20.24
N ILE A 320 -5.18 14.39 -18.98
CA ILE A 320 -5.74 15.65 -18.44
C ILE A 320 -5.26 16.85 -19.26
N LYS A 321 -3.95 16.93 -19.56
CA LYS A 321 -3.41 17.97 -20.45
C LYS A 321 -4.10 17.95 -21.80
N ARG A 322 -4.28 16.77 -22.40
CA ARG A 322 -4.91 16.67 -23.73
C ARG A 322 -6.36 17.13 -23.72
N ILE A 323 -7.11 16.79 -22.67
CA ILE A 323 -8.48 17.28 -22.46
C ILE A 323 -8.48 18.81 -22.34
N ALA A 324 -7.57 19.38 -21.53
CA ALA A 324 -7.45 20.84 -21.38
C ALA A 324 -7.12 21.57 -22.67
N VAL A 325 -6.14 21.06 -23.44
CA VAL A 325 -5.80 21.60 -24.75
C VAL A 325 -7.02 21.56 -25.68
N ARG A 326 -7.78 20.46 -25.69
CA ARG A 326 -8.95 20.31 -26.56
C ARG A 326 -10.11 21.22 -26.15
N GLU A 327 -10.40 21.33 -24.86
CA GLU A 327 -11.52 22.11 -24.34
C GLU A 327 -11.27 23.62 -24.43
N GLN A 328 -10.02 24.08 -24.25
CA GLN A 328 -9.68 25.50 -24.19
C GLN A 328 -9.08 26.06 -25.49
N SER A 329 -8.76 25.21 -26.47
CA SER A 329 -8.42 25.69 -27.80
C SER A 329 -9.70 26.12 -28.51
N LYS A 330 -9.78 27.40 -28.89
CA LYS A 330 -10.92 27.98 -29.64
C LYS A 330 -11.11 27.42 -31.05
N GLU A 331 -10.31 26.45 -31.48
CA GLU A 331 -10.56 25.72 -32.70
C GLU A 331 -11.65 24.68 -32.44
N LYS A 332 -12.91 25.11 -32.60
CA LYS A 332 -13.90 24.16 -33.15
C LYS A 332 -13.25 23.65 -34.42
N ALA A 333 -12.83 22.39 -34.45
CA ALA A 333 -12.50 21.75 -35.71
C ALA A 333 -13.65 22.07 -36.67
N GLU A 334 -13.34 22.61 -37.85
CA GLU A 334 -14.35 22.70 -38.91
C GLU A 334 -15.04 21.35 -38.95
N ILE A 335 -16.36 21.37 -38.78
CA ILE A 335 -17.16 20.17 -38.93
C ILE A 335 -16.92 19.74 -40.36
N GLN A 336 -16.07 18.73 -40.57
CA GLN A 336 -16.12 17.98 -41.82
C GLN A 336 -17.51 17.37 -41.86
N ILE A 337 -18.39 18.00 -42.64
CA ILE A 337 -19.65 17.42 -43.00
C ILE A 337 -19.30 16.16 -43.80
N ARG A 338 -19.31 15.00 -43.14
CA ARG A 338 -19.42 13.71 -43.84
C ARG A 338 -20.87 13.58 -44.29
N THR A 339 -21.18 14.17 -45.44
CA THR A 339 -22.50 14.09 -46.08
C THR A 339 -22.67 12.85 -46.95
N GLU A 340 -21.62 12.04 -47.18
CA GLU A 340 -21.72 10.92 -48.11
C GLU A 340 -21.68 9.55 -47.41
N LYS A 341 -22.71 8.73 -47.67
CA LYS A 341 -22.71 7.29 -47.40
C LYS A 341 -21.51 6.65 -48.12
N LYS A 342 -20.92 5.62 -47.51
CA LYS A 342 -19.85 4.81 -48.13
C LYS A 342 -20.28 4.40 -49.56
N PRO A 343 -19.45 4.64 -50.59
CA PRO A 343 -19.79 4.29 -51.96
C PRO A 343 -19.88 2.76 -52.14
N LEU A 344 -20.80 2.35 -53.01
CA LEU A 344 -20.97 0.96 -53.43
C LEU A 344 -19.79 0.52 -54.30
N THR A 345 -19.29 -0.69 -54.06
CA THR A 345 -18.33 -1.38 -54.94
C THR A 345 -19.07 -2.07 -56.10
N LEU A 346 -18.70 -1.76 -57.35
CA LEU A 346 -19.19 -2.32 -58.62
C LEU A 346 -18.58 -3.72 -58.90
N LYS A 347 -19.14 -4.63 -59.71
CA LYS A 347 -20.22 -4.59 -60.72
C LYS A 347 -21.41 -5.46 -60.34
#